data_AF-A0A4R6KJ40-F1
#
_entry.id   AF-A0A4R6KJ40-F1
#
_cell.length_a   1.000
_cell.length_b   1.000
_cell.length_c   1.000
_cell.angle_alpha   90.00
_cell.angle_beta   90.00
_cell.angle_gamma   90.00
#
_symmetry.space_group_name_H-M   'P 1'
#
loop_
_entity.id
_entity.type
_entity.pdbx_description
1 polymer ?
#
loop_
_entity_poly.entity_id
_entity_poly.type
_entity_poly.pdbx_seq_one_letter_code
_entity_poly.pdbx_strand_id
1 'polypeptide(L)'
;METHYAVQLMTEFDVGVGYLLKDRVSDLATFAADVRRVANGDCVIDPELVARLVGKKRQGDPVGTLTDRELKVLALMAQGRSNIALSQELSLSPKTVEAHVRSIFTKLNLAPDPGDHRRVLAVLAFLRGAPRT
;
A
#
# COMPACT_ATOMS: atom_id res chain seq x y z
N MET A 1 0.38 3.84 15.72
CA MET A 1 1.55 4.24 16.53
C MET A 1 2.58 3.12 16.62
N GLU A 2 2.26 1.93 17.12
CA GLU A 2 3.24 0.82 17.30
C GLU A 2 3.94 0.35 16.02
N THR A 3 3.21 0.25 14.91
CA THR A 3 3.73 -0.35 13.66
C THR A 3 4.63 0.58 12.84
N HIS A 4 4.51 1.90 13.00
CA HIS A 4 5.40 2.85 12.31
C HIS A 4 6.80 2.85 12.92
N TYR A 5 6.90 2.64 14.23
CA TYR A 5 8.18 2.58 14.92
C TYR A 5 9.01 1.37 14.50
N ALA A 6 8.36 0.21 14.32
CA ALA A 6 9.01 -0.98 13.81
C ALA A 6 9.63 -0.75 12.41
N VAL A 7 8.86 -0.17 11.47
CA VAL A 7 9.34 0.12 10.11
C VAL A 7 10.48 1.14 10.10
N GLN A 8 10.43 2.15 10.96
CA GLN A 8 11.51 3.13 11.10
C GLN A 8 12.80 2.45 11.62
N LEU A 9 12.70 1.61 12.65
CA LEU A 9 13.81 0.81 13.16
C LEU A 9 14.45 -0.09 12.08
N MET A 10 13.65 -0.67 11.18
CA MET A 10 14.16 -1.49 10.07
C MET A 10 14.84 -0.68 8.96
N THR A 11 14.54 0.61 8.84
CA THR A 11 15.15 1.49 7.82
C THR A 11 16.36 2.25 8.35
N GLU A 12 16.50 2.34 9.67
CA GLU A 12 17.56 3.08 10.34
C GLU A 12 18.76 2.20 10.74
N PHE A 13 18.57 0.87 10.83
CA PHE A 13 19.63 -0.09 11.18
C PHE A 13 19.67 -1.25 10.17
N ASP A 14 20.84 -1.47 9.55
CA ASP A 14 21.06 -2.52 8.54
C ASP A 14 21.17 -3.94 9.13
N VAL A 15 21.44 -4.09 10.43
CA VAL A 15 21.58 -5.40 11.11
C VAL A 15 21.19 -5.33 12.59
N GLY A 16 20.73 -6.45 13.16
CA GLY A 16 20.56 -6.61 14.62
C GLY A 16 19.38 -5.86 15.24
N VAL A 17 18.19 -5.92 14.65
CA VAL A 17 16.96 -5.34 15.22
C VAL A 17 15.96 -6.43 15.60
N GLY A 18 15.49 -6.39 16.85
CA GLY A 18 14.45 -7.28 17.38
C GLY A 18 13.23 -6.49 17.86
N TYR A 19 12.03 -6.80 17.35
CA TYR A 19 10.77 -6.27 17.89
C TYR A 19 9.89 -7.42 18.38
N LEU A 20 9.80 -7.53 19.71
CA LEU A 20 9.06 -8.58 20.41
C LEU A 20 7.88 -7.97 21.17
N LEU A 21 6.71 -8.58 21.04
CA LEU A 21 5.52 -8.19 21.80
C LEU A 21 5.62 -8.69 23.24
N LYS A 22 4.99 -7.96 24.16
CA LYS A 22 5.12 -8.13 25.62
C LYS A 22 4.81 -9.57 26.09
N ASP A 23 3.94 -10.29 25.39
CA ASP A 23 3.54 -11.66 25.73
C ASP A 23 4.66 -12.69 25.51
N ARG A 24 5.58 -12.45 24.56
CA ARG A 24 6.77 -13.29 24.28
C ARG A 24 7.88 -13.13 25.30
N VAL A 25 7.89 -12.02 26.07
CA VAL A 25 8.89 -11.78 27.13
C VAL A 25 8.64 -12.70 28.33
N SER A 26 7.46 -13.29 28.42
CA SER A 26 7.07 -14.25 29.46
C SER A 26 7.80 -15.60 29.34
N ASP A 27 8.26 -15.96 28.13
CA ASP A 27 9.08 -17.15 27.88
C ASP A 27 10.56 -16.74 27.80
N LEU A 28 11.22 -16.81 28.96
CA LEU A 28 12.60 -16.38 29.13
C LEU A 28 13.61 -17.15 28.25
N ALA A 29 13.31 -18.41 27.91
CA ALA A 29 14.20 -19.25 27.11
C ALA A 29 14.15 -18.84 25.63
N THR A 30 12.95 -18.60 25.11
CA THR A 30 12.73 -18.10 23.74
C THR A 30 13.26 -16.67 23.59
N PHE A 31 13.04 -15.81 24.59
CA PHE A 31 13.60 -14.46 24.60
C PHE A 31 15.13 -14.45 24.58
N ALA A 32 15.79 -15.29 25.40
CA ALA A 32 17.25 -15.40 25.41
C ALA A 32 17.81 -15.90 24.07
N ALA A 33 17.09 -16.79 23.37
CA ALA A 33 17.46 -17.23 22.03
C ALA A 33 17.33 -16.10 21.01
N ASP A 34 16.25 -15.33 21.06
CA ASP A 34 16.02 -14.19 20.16
C ASP A 34 17.03 -13.06 20.37
N VAL A 35 17.40 -12.77 21.63
CA VAL A 35 18.47 -11.80 21.94
C VAL A 35 19.82 -12.24 21.38
N ARG A 36 20.16 -13.53 21.47
CA ARG A 36 21.41 -14.06 20.89
C ARG A 36 21.43 -13.97 19.37
N ARG A 37 20.29 -14.20 18.71
CA ARG A 37 20.14 -14.05 17.26
C ARG A 37 20.34 -12.59 16.83
N VAL A 38 19.71 -11.66 17.54
CA VAL A 38 19.89 -10.22 17.32
C VAL A 38 21.35 -9.79 17.53
N ALA A 39 22.01 -10.31 18.57
CA ALA A 39 23.43 -10.05 18.83
C ALA A 39 24.36 -10.61 17.74
N ASN A 40 23.95 -11.66 17.04
CA ASN A 40 24.66 -12.21 15.87
C ASN A 40 24.34 -11.45 14.56
N GLY A 41 23.53 -10.39 14.62
CA GLY A 41 23.15 -9.57 13.48
C GLY A 41 21.84 -9.97 12.81
N ASP A 42 21.16 -11.02 13.27
CA ASP A 42 19.87 -11.44 12.71
C ASP A 42 18.78 -10.43 13.05
N CYS A 43 17.81 -10.29 12.15
CA CYS A 43 16.57 -9.58 12.45
C CYS A 43 15.51 -10.56 12.98
N VAL A 44 14.93 -10.24 14.14
CA VAL A 44 13.85 -11.02 14.75
C VAL A 44 12.60 -10.15 14.84
N ILE A 45 11.62 -10.45 13.99
CA ILE A 45 10.31 -9.79 14.03
C ILE A 45 9.27 -10.80 14.50
N ASP A 46 8.44 -10.41 15.45
CA ASP A 46 7.32 -11.25 15.86
C ASP A 46 6.35 -11.52 14.68
N PRO A 47 5.99 -12.79 14.39
CA PRO A 47 5.08 -13.14 13.29
C PRO A 47 3.71 -12.44 13.35
N GLU A 48 3.22 -12.12 14.54
CA GLU A 48 1.96 -11.38 14.72
C GLU A 48 2.12 -9.92 14.30
N LEU A 49 3.28 -9.31 14.57
CA LEU A 49 3.61 -7.99 14.04
C LEU A 49 3.74 -8.02 12.52
N VAL A 50 4.35 -9.07 11.95
CA VAL A 50 4.42 -9.26 10.49
C VAL A 50 3.00 -9.40 9.91
N ALA A 51 2.13 -10.20 10.53
CA ALA A 51 0.74 -10.34 10.11
C ALA A 51 -0.02 -9.00 10.20
N ARG A 52 0.21 -8.20 11.23
CA ARG A 52 -0.36 -6.84 11.37
C ARG A 52 0.21 -5.88 10.33
N LEU A 53 1.51 -5.92 10.03
CA LEU A 53 2.17 -5.07 9.02
C LEU A 53 1.72 -5.40 7.60
N VAL A 54 1.73 -6.68 7.24
CA VAL A 54 1.36 -7.18 5.91
C VAL A 54 -0.17 -7.11 5.72
N GLY A 55 -0.96 -7.44 6.74
CA GLY A 55 -2.41 -7.36 6.73
C GLY A 55 -2.94 -5.94 6.61
N LYS A 56 -2.33 -4.97 7.31
CA LYS A 56 -2.73 -3.56 7.26
C LYS A 56 -2.39 -2.90 5.92
N LYS A 57 -1.32 -3.34 5.24
CA LYS A 57 -0.98 -2.86 3.90
C LYS A 57 -2.02 -3.29 2.85
N ARG A 58 -2.74 -4.40 3.07
CA ARG A 58 -3.85 -4.87 2.21
C ARG A 58 -5.22 -4.31 2.59
N GLN A 59 -5.50 -4.09 3.88
CA GLN A 59 -6.80 -3.58 4.33
C GLN A 59 -7.01 -2.06 4.10
N GLY A 60 -5.96 -1.33 3.71
CA GLY A 60 -6.01 0.11 3.51
C GLY A 60 -5.63 0.58 2.11
N ASP A 61 -5.53 -0.30 1.11
CA ASP A 61 -5.29 0.12 -0.26
C ASP A 61 -6.62 0.41 -0.97
N PRO A 62 -7.04 1.68 -1.11
CA PRO A 62 -8.29 2.02 -1.78
C PRO A 62 -8.29 1.56 -3.25
N VAL A 63 -7.11 1.36 -3.86
CA VAL A 63 -6.97 0.81 -5.22
C VAL A 63 -7.41 -0.65 -5.27
N GLY A 64 -7.21 -1.41 -4.20
CA GLY A 64 -7.65 -2.81 -4.08
C GLY A 64 -9.16 -3.01 -4.10
N THR A 65 -9.95 -1.94 -3.97
CA THR A 65 -11.42 -1.97 -4.06
C THR A 65 -11.95 -1.76 -5.48
N LEU A 66 -11.07 -1.42 -6.43
CA LEU A 66 -11.45 -1.17 -7.82
C LEU A 66 -11.68 -2.51 -8.54
N THR A 67 -12.65 -2.51 -9.45
CA THR A 67 -12.87 -3.63 -10.38
C THR A 67 -11.74 -3.71 -11.39
N ASP A 68 -11.55 -4.88 -12.03
CA ASP A 68 -10.54 -5.06 -13.08
C ASP A 68 -10.63 -4.00 -14.19
N ARG A 69 -11.86 -3.60 -14.53
CA ARG A 69 -12.09 -2.58 -15.56
C ARG A 69 -11.65 -1.19 -15.10
N GLU A 70 -11.98 -0.82 -13.86
CA GLU A 70 -11.56 0.44 -13.25
C GLU A 70 -10.04 0.49 -13.05
N LEU A 71 -9.44 -0.62 -12.63
CA LEU A 71 -8.00 -0.75 -12.50
C LEU A 71 -7.30 -0.54 -13.84
N LYS A 72 -7.83 -1.12 -14.94
CA LYS A 72 -7.29 -0.94 -16.28
C LYS A 72 -7.40 0.50 -16.77
N VAL A 73 -8.54 1.17 -16.50
CA VAL A 73 -8.71 2.61 -16.77
C VAL A 73 -7.69 3.44 -15.99
N LEU A 74 -7.48 3.14 -14.70
CA LEU A 74 -6.55 3.86 -13.84
C LEU A 74 -5.09 3.63 -14.24
N ALA A 75 -4.72 2.42 -14.67
CA ALA A 75 -3.39 2.10 -15.17
C ALA A 75 -3.06 2.89 -16.45
N LEU A 76 -3.98 2.94 -17.40
CA LEU A 76 -3.80 3.74 -18.62
C LEU A 76 -3.79 5.24 -18.33
N MET A 77 -4.59 5.69 -17.36
CA MET A 77 -4.54 7.06 -16.84
C MET A 77 -3.17 7.41 -16.25
N ALA A 78 -2.54 6.48 -15.52
CA ALA A 78 -1.20 6.65 -14.97
C ALA A 78 -0.10 6.72 -16.04
N GLN A 79 -0.35 6.15 -17.23
CA GLN A 79 0.50 6.33 -18.41
C GLN A 79 0.31 7.69 -19.11
N GLY A 80 -0.54 8.58 -18.56
CA GLY A 80 -0.82 9.89 -19.14
C GLY A 80 -1.82 9.87 -20.29
N ARG A 81 -2.55 8.77 -20.52
CA ARG A 81 -3.55 8.68 -21.60
C ARG A 81 -4.74 9.60 -21.34
N SER A 82 -5.25 10.24 -22.38
CA SER A 82 -6.48 11.05 -22.34
C SER A 82 -7.74 10.18 -22.36
N ASN A 83 -8.91 10.74 -22.04
CA ASN A 83 -10.18 9.98 -22.12
C ASN A 83 -10.48 9.49 -23.54
N ILE A 84 -10.06 10.23 -24.58
CA ILE A 84 -10.20 9.83 -25.97
C ILE A 84 -9.32 8.61 -26.25
N ALA A 85 -8.04 8.64 -25.85
CA ALA A 85 -7.15 7.51 -26.02
C ALA A 85 -7.63 6.27 -25.24
N LEU A 86 -8.11 6.46 -24.01
CA LEU A 86 -8.74 5.41 -23.20
C LEU A 86 -9.95 4.78 -23.90
N SER A 87 -10.79 5.61 -24.53
CA SER A 87 -11.99 5.14 -25.23
C SER A 87 -11.64 4.25 -26.41
N GLN A 88 -10.57 4.59 -27.15
CA GLN A 88 -10.07 3.80 -28.28
C GLN A 88 -9.41 2.50 -27.81
N GLU A 89 -8.52 2.57 -26.81
CA GLU A 89 -7.75 1.41 -26.33
C GLU A 89 -8.62 0.37 -25.62
N LEU A 90 -9.70 0.82 -24.98
CA LEU A 90 -10.63 -0.06 -24.27
C LEU A 90 -11.86 -0.42 -25.10
N SER A 91 -11.99 0.09 -26.33
CA SER A 91 -13.19 -0.05 -27.18
C SER A 91 -14.48 0.36 -26.45
N LEU A 92 -14.44 1.51 -25.77
CA LEU A 92 -15.55 2.08 -25.00
C LEU A 92 -15.99 3.42 -25.58
N SER A 93 -17.23 3.83 -25.32
CA SER A 93 -17.64 5.20 -25.60
C SER A 93 -16.93 6.18 -24.65
N PRO A 94 -16.66 7.44 -25.06
CA PRO A 94 -16.09 8.46 -24.19
C PRO A 94 -16.91 8.65 -22.90
N LYS A 95 -18.25 8.60 -23.02
CA LYS A 95 -19.18 8.69 -21.89
C LYS A 95 -19.02 7.53 -20.90
N THR A 96 -18.75 6.32 -21.40
CA THR A 96 -18.49 5.15 -20.54
C THR A 96 -17.16 5.29 -19.81
N VAL A 97 -16.12 5.82 -20.46
CA VAL A 97 -14.84 6.12 -19.80
C VAL A 97 -15.03 7.15 -18.69
N GLU A 98 -15.78 8.22 -18.94
CA GLU A 98 -16.10 9.23 -17.92
C GLU A 98 -16.85 8.63 -16.73
N ALA A 99 -17.79 7.72 -16.98
CA ALA A 99 -18.50 7.00 -15.92
C ALA A 99 -17.54 6.16 -15.06
N HIS A 100 -16.62 5.42 -15.69
CA HIS A 100 -15.58 4.68 -14.95
C HIS A 100 -14.67 5.61 -14.15
N VAL A 101 -14.21 6.72 -14.73
CA VAL A 101 -13.35 7.71 -14.04
C VAL A 101 -14.07 8.30 -12.83
N ARG A 102 -15.36 8.65 -12.96
CA ARG A 102 -16.17 9.13 -11.83
C ARG A 102 -16.33 8.07 -10.75
N SER A 103 -16.59 6.82 -11.14
CA SER A 103 -16.67 5.69 -10.20
C SER A 103 -15.37 5.51 -9.43
N ILE A 104 -14.22 5.57 -10.12
CA ILE A 104 -12.90 5.50 -9.49
C ILE A 104 -12.73 6.62 -8.46
N PHE A 105 -13.04 7.87 -8.81
CA PHE A 105 -12.91 8.98 -7.86
C PHE A 105 -13.79 8.79 -6.62
N THR A 106 -15.01 8.31 -6.79
CA THR A 106 -15.90 8.01 -5.67
C THR A 106 -15.33 6.89 -4.79
N LYS A 107 -14.85 5.79 -5.38
CA LYS A 107 -14.28 4.65 -4.65
C LYS A 107 -12.97 4.99 -3.94
N LEU A 108 -12.16 5.85 -4.53
CA LEU A 108 -10.95 6.39 -3.91
C LEU A 108 -11.23 7.54 -2.92
N ASN A 109 -12.51 7.87 -2.68
CA ASN A 109 -12.96 8.95 -1.81
C ASN A 109 -12.35 10.32 -2.15
N LEU A 110 -12.18 10.61 -3.44
CA LEU A 110 -11.62 11.86 -3.96
C LEU A 110 -12.72 12.89 -4.18
N ALA A 111 -12.94 13.74 -3.18
CA ALA A 111 -13.88 14.85 -3.26
C ALA A 111 -13.41 15.90 -4.30
N PRO A 112 -14.34 16.58 -5.00
CA PRO A 112 -14.00 17.72 -5.84
C PRO A 112 -13.52 18.87 -4.95
N ASP A 113 -12.25 19.23 -5.09
CA ASP A 113 -11.62 20.37 -4.44
C ASP A 113 -11.05 21.30 -5.53
N PRO A 114 -11.22 22.63 -5.42
CA PRO A 114 -10.75 23.58 -6.43
C PRO A 114 -9.22 23.74 -6.47
N GLY A 115 -8.49 23.35 -5.43
CA GLY A 115 -7.03 23.36 -5.37
C GLY A 115 -6.38 22.10 -5.93
N ASP A 116 -7.13 21.00 -6.04
CA ASP A 116 -6.58 19.69 -6.39
C ASP A 116 -7.12 19.09 -7.70
N HIS A 117 -6.21 18.49 -8.47
CA HIS A 117 -6.59 17.68 -9.62
C HIS A 117 -6.85 16.23 -9.22
N ARG A 118 -8.14 15.86 -9.06
CA ARG A 118 -8.58 14.48 -8.72
C ARG A 118 -7.95 13.38 -9.59
N ARG A 119 -7.73 13.66 -10.87
CA ARG A 119 -7.07 12.71 -11.79
C ARG A 119 -5.63 12.40 -11.34
N VAL A 120 -4.88 13.45 -10.97
CA VAL A 120 -3.51 13.31 -10.49
C VAL A 120 -3.50 12.60 -9.13
N LEU A 121 -4.41 12.95 -8.23
CA LEU A 121 -4.54 12.26 -6.94
C LEU A 121 -4.85 10.77 -7.09
N ALA A 122 -5.74 10.40 -8.02
CA ALA A 122 -6.03 8.99 -8.32
C ALA A 122 -4.79 8.25 -8.85
N VAL A 123 -4.02 8.87 -9.74
CA VAL A 123 -2.77 8.29 -10.25
C VAL A 123 -1.72 8.15 -9.15
N LEU A 124 -1.57 9.16 -8.28
CA LEU A 124 -0.64 9.08 -7.15
C LEU A 124 -1.04 7.97 -6.16
N ALA A 125 -2.34 7.78 -5.92
CA ALA A 125 -2.82 6.65 -5.12
C ALA A 125 -2.46 5.31 -5.75
N PHE A 126 -2.67 5.15 -7.07
CA PHE A 126 -2.27 3.96 -7.83
C PHE A 126 -0.77 3.66 -7.74
N LEU A 127 0.09 4.67 -7.95
CA LEU A 127 1.54 4.50 -7.94
C LEU A 127 2.12 4.24 -6.54
N ARG A 128 1.45 4.68 -5.47
CA ARG A 128 1.85 4.37 -4.08
C ARG A 128 1.50 2.92 -3.69
N GLY A 129 0.43 2.36 -4.27
CA GLY A 129 0.02 0.97 -4.06
C GLY A 129 0.74 -0.02 -4.99
N ALA A 130 1.20 0.41 -6.16
CA ALA A 130 1.93 -0.43 -7.09
C ALA A 130 3.30 -0.87 -6.50
N PRO A 131 3.69 -2.14 -6.64
CA PRO A 131 5.03 -2.58 -6.26
C PRO A 131 6.06 -1.80 -7.08
N ARG A 132 6.95 -1.06 -6.40
CA ARG A 132 8.13 -0.46 -7.05
C ARG A 132 8.97 -1.61 -7.59
N THR A 133 9.06 -1.70 -8.91
CA THR A 133 9.89 -2.68 -9.61
C THR A 133 11.31 -2.17 -9.74
#